data_AF-A0A7S6MII0-F1
#
_entry.id   AF-A0A7S6MII0-F1
#
_cell.length_a   1.000
_cell.length_b   1.000
_cell.length_c   1.000
_cell.angle_alpha   90.00
_cell.angle_beta   90.00
_cell.angle_gamma   90.00
#
_symmetry.space_group_name_H-M   'P 1'
#
loop_
_entity.id
_entity.type
_entity.pdbx_description
1 polymer ?
#
loop_
_entity_poly.entity_id
_entity_poly.type
_entity_poly.pdbx_seq_one_letter_code
_entity_poly.pdbx_strand_id
1 'polypeptide(L)'
;MKWQRELILIVLSILTLELADAETMEIRMFLATITEGPVNITREDLNWSVQYCPDNTCDLLKFSTSLNEKDLERLVLGYFVYISSYIYLKEWQENAREDEEIQSEIRYLINEECPKRGGKQLVECRLRELMSIEKLTVFHIRYDEGIRSAVRVHLDDVIR
;
A
#
# COMPACT_ATOMS: atom_id res chain seq x y z
N MET A 1 -19.57 -38.08 57.76
CA MET A 1 -19.32 -39.11 56.73
C MET A 1 -20.42 -39.02 55.69
N LYS A 2 -20.03 -39.06 54.41
CA LYS A 2 -20.85 -39.13 53.18
C LYS A 2 -21.55 -37.86 52.72
N TRP A 3 -21.53 -37.49 51.44
CA TRP A 3 -20.61 -37.60 50.28
C TRP A 3 -21.41 -36.82 49.19
N GLN A 4 -20.72 -35.93 48.46
CA GLN A 4 -21.04 -35.26 47.19
C GLN A 4 -22.44 -35.38 46.53
N ARG A 5 -22.95 -34.25 46.02
CA ARG A 5 -23.53 -34.14 44.66
C ARG A 5 -23.52 -32.69 44.15
N GLU A 6 -22.74 -32.52 43.09
CA GLU A 6 -22.68 -31.46 42.09
C GLU A 6 -24.06 -31.25 41.40
N LEU A 7 -24.41 -30.30 40.54
CA LEU A 7 -23.82 -29.16 39.79
C LEU A 7 -25.04 -28.46 39.11
N ILE A 8 -24.85 -27.26 38.57
CA ILE A 8 -25.50 -26.60 37.40
C ILE A 8 -25.42 -25.09 37.67
N LEU A 9 -24.27 -24.46 37.41
CA LEU A 9 -23.96 -23.76 36.15
C LEU A 9 -25.07 -22.78 35.73
N ILE A 10 -25.09 -21.61 36.37
CA ILE A 10 -25.58 -20.38 35.74
C ILE A 10 -24.35 -19.54 35.47
N VAL A 11 -23.68 -19.82 34.35
CA VAL A 11 -22.72 -18.88 33.77
C VAL A 11 -23.56 -17.79 33.13
N LEU A 12 -23.74 -16.69 33.88
CA LEU A 12 -24.23 -15.43 33.35
C LEU A 12 -23.28 -14.97 32.25
N SER A 13 -23.74 -15.12 31.01
CA SER A 13 -23.83 -14.02 30.04
C SER A 13 -22.75 -12.94 30.18
N ILE A 14 -21.50 -13.29 29.89
CA ILE A 14 -20.62 -12.33 29.24
C ILE A 14 -20.95 -12.50 27.76
N LEU A 15 -21.80 -11.61 27.25
CA LEU A 15 -21.86 -11.33 25.82
C LEU A 15 -20.41 -11.13 25.39
N THR A 16 -19.87 -12.11 24.67
CA THR A 16 -18.75 -11.86 23.80
C THR A 16 -19.23 -10.79 22.83
N LEU A 17 -18.78 -9.54 23.02
CA LEU A 17 -18.57 -8.68 21.87
C LEU A 17 -17.52 -9.40 21.01
N GLU A 18 -17.98 -10.36 20.21
CA GLU A 18 -17.39 -10.59 18.90
C GLU A 18 -17.73 -9.33 18.12
N LEU A 19 -16.97 -8.26 18.38
CA LEU A 19 -16.64 -7.31 17.35
C LEU A 19 -16.14 -8.19 16.21
N ALA A 20 -16.95 -8.26 15.16
CA ALA A 20 -16.47 -8.67 13.87
C ALA A 20 -15.24 -7.81 13.58
N ASP A 21 -14.05 -8.35 13.84
CA ASP A 21 -12.91 -8.05 13.00
C ASP A 21 -13.34 -8.56 11.63
N ALA A 22 -14.03 -7.70 10.90
CA ALA A 22 -14.01 -7.78 9.45
C ALA A 22 -12.52 -7.77 9.13
N GLU A 23 -11.98 -8.94 8.79
CA GLU A 23 -10.62 -9.10 8.32
C GLU A 23 -10.40 -8.03 7.27
N THR A 24 -9.72 -6.94 7.65
CA THR A 24 -9.16 -6.03 6.68
C THR A 24 -8.20 -6.91 5.90
N MET A 25 -8.59 -7.31 4.69
CA MET A 25 -7.68 -7.92 3.77
C MET A 25 -6.47 -7.00 3.72
N GLU A 26 -5.32 -7.46 4.21
CA GLU A 26 -4.18 -6.57 4.39
C GLU A 26 -3.83 -5.98 3.02
N ILE A 27 -3.55 -4.68 2.93
CA ILE A 27 -3.20 -4.03 1.66
C ILE A 27 -2.05 -4.77 0.96
N ARG A 28 -1.18 -5.38 1.75
CA ARG A 28 -0.11 -6.28 1.33
C ARG A 28 -0.60 -7.48 0.52
N MET A 29 -1.79 -8.02 0.79
CA MET A 29 -2.41 -9.07 -0.02
C MET A 29 -2.72 -8.58 -1.43
N PHE A 30 -3.27 -7.36 -1.59
CA PHE A 30 -3.46 -6.79 -2.93
C PHE A 30 -2.13 -6.61 -3.65
N LEU A 31 -1.11 -6.08 -2.96
CA LEU A 31 0.23 -5.92 -3.53
C LEU A 31 0.91 -7.25 -3.88
N ALA A 32 0.59 -8.33 -3.17
CA ALA A 32 1.11 -9.67 -3.45
C ALA A 32 0.50 -10.29 -4.72
N THR A 33 -0.63 -9.77 -5.21
CA THR A 33 -1.25 -10.23 -6.48
C THR A 33 -0.65 -9.59 -7.72
N ILE A 34 0.27 -8.63 -7.57
CA ILE A 34 0.97 -8.01 -8.69
C ILE A 34 1.79 -9.07 -9.45
N THR A 35 1.61 -9.10 -10.77
CA THR A 35 2.27 -10.03 -11.68
C THR A 35 3.77 -9.71 -11.82
N GLU A 36 4.57 -10.70 -12.25
CA GLU A 36 6.01 -10.51 -12.58
C GLU A 36 6.92 -10.06 -11.42
N GLY A 37 6.51 -10.29 -10.17
CA GLY A 37 7.41 -10.20 -9.01
C GLY A 37 6.80 -9.42 -7.84
N PRO A 38 7.30 -9.65 -6.62
CA PRO A 38 6.72 -9.01 -5.44
C PRO A 38 7.06 -7.52 -5.40
N VAL A 39 6.10 -6.72 -4.91
CA VAL A 39 6.41 -5.40 -4.38
C VAL A 39 7.12 -5.58 -3.04
N ASN A 40 8.41 -5.30 -3.01
CA ASN A 40 9.23 -5.41 -1.81
C ASN A 40 9.15 -4.11 -1.00
N ILE A 41 8.63 -4.19 0.21
CA ILE A 41 8.59 -3.07 1.16
C ILE A 41 9.58 -3.37 2.28
N THR A 42 10.61 -2.54 2.42
CA THR A 42 11.64 -2.68 3.46
C THR A 42 11.79 -1.39 4.23
N ARG A 43 11.89 -1.49 5.56
CA ARG A 43 12.21 -0.35 6.41
C ARG A 43 13.73 -0.20 6.51
N GLU A 44 14.23 0.96 6.11
CA GLU A 44 15.58 1.46 6.37
C GLU A 44 15.52 2.48 7.53
N ASP A 45 16.67 2.98 8.00
CA ASP A 45 16.77 3.86 9.17
C ASP A 45 15.77 5.04 9.12
N LEU A 46 15.86 5.86 8.06
CA LEU A 46 15.06 7.07 7.91
C LEU A 46 13.96 6.96 6.85
N ASN A 47 13.95 5.86 6.09
CA ASN A 47 13.03 5.68 4.97
C ASN A 47 12.42 4.28 4.91
N TRP A 48 11.21 4.18 4.38
CA TRP A 48 10.68 2.97 3.78
C TRP A 48 11.09 2.93 2.30
N SER A 49 11.75 1.85 1.89
CA SER A 49 12.06 1.56 0.50
C SER A 49 11.04 0.60 -0.07
N VAL A 50 10.38 1.01 -1.16
CA VAL A 50 9.40 0.19 -1.89
C VAL A 50 9.94 -0.03 -3.29
N GLN A 51 10.18 -1.29 -3.65
CA GLN A 51 10.79 -1.64 -4.91
C GLN A 51 9.97 -2.70 -5.64
N TYR A 52 9.75 -2.48 -6.94
CA TYR A 52 9.15 -3.44 -7.85
C TYR A 52 10.00 -3.52 -9.13
N CYS A 53 10.42 -4.73 -9.49
CA CYS A 53 11.35 -5.00 -10.59
C CYS A 53 10.83 -6.17 -11.44
N PRO A 54 9.95 -5.93 -12.42
CA PRO A 54 9.46 -7.02 -13.28
C PRO A 54 10.50 -7.52 -14.28
N ASP A 55 11.55 -6.74 -14.52
CA ASP A 55 12.67 -7.09 -15.37
C ASP A 55 13.97 -6.47 -14.82
N ASN A 56 14.89 -6.08 -15.71
CA ASN A 56 16.13 -5.39 -15.34
C ASN A 56 15.91 -3.91 -14.98
N THR A 57 14.67 -3.44 -14.92
CA THR A 57 14.31 -2.09 -14.48
C THR A 57 13.39 -2.14 -13.27
N CYS A 58 13.44 -1.11 -12.43
CA CYS A 58 12.63 -1.03 -11.23
C CYS A 58 12.06 0.36 -10.99
N ASP A 59 10.84 0.39 -10.46
CA ASP A 59 10.37 1.54 -9.69
C ASP A 59 10.91 1.42 -8.25
N LEU A 60 11.54 2.48 -7.74
CA LEU A 60 11.93 2.60 -6.34
C LEU A 60 11.30 3.86 -5.75
N LEU A 61 10.46 3.68 -4.74
CA LEU A 61 9.91 4.76 -3.94
C LEU A 61 10.58 4.75 -2.57
N LYS A 62 11.11 5.90 -2.15
CA LYS A 62 11.63 6.14 -0.81
C LYS A 62 10.71 7.08 -0.06
N PHE A 63 10.01 6.56 0.93
CA PHE A 63 9.11 7.31 1.80
C PHE A 63 9.77 7.57 3.16
N SER A 64 9.54 8.72 3.78
CA SER A 64 10.01 8.96 5.16
C SER A 64 9.38 7.98 6.15
N THR A 65 10.15 7.49 7.13
CA THR A 65 9.61 6.68 8.25
C THR A 65 8.69 7.44 9.19
N SER A 66 8.54 8.76 9.02
CA SER A 66 7.53 9.56 9.72
C SER A 66 6.09 9.31 9.24
N LEU A 67 5.92 8.65 8.08
CA LEU A 67 4.60 8.23 7.61
C LEU A 67 4.11 6.99 8.37
N ASN A 68 2.81 6.96 8.66
CA ASN A 68 2.17 5.77 9.19
C ASN A 68 2.28 4.63 8.17
N GLU A 69 2.55 3.41 8.65
CA GLU A 69 2.72 2.23 7.78
C GLU A 69 1.47 1.93 6.93
N LYS A 70 0.27 2.08 7.49
CA LYS A 70 -0.97 1.87 6.74
C LYS A 70 -1.15 2.91 5.64
N ASP A 71 -0.78 4.17 5.89
CA ASP A 71 -0.83 5.21 4.86
C ASP A 71 0.23 4.99 3.79
N LEU A 72 1.42 4.53 4.17
CA LEU A 72 2.45 4.09 3.23
C LEU A 72 1.89 3.00 2.31
N GLU A 73 1.30 1.94 2.85
CA GLU A 73 0.74 0.84 2.06
C GLU A 73 -0.34 1.31 1.10
N ARG A 74 -1.24 2.21 1.54
CA ARG A 74 -2.25 2.82 0.65
C ARG A 74 -1.64 3.66 -0.46
N LEU A 75 -0.59 4.42 -0.17
CA LEU A 75 0.14 5.21 -1.17
C LEU A 75 0.82 4.30 -2.19
N VAL A 76 1.40 3.19 -1.72
CA VAL A 76 2.03 2.17 -2.57
C VAL A 76 0.99 1.50 -3.47
N LEU A 77 -0.15 1.08 -2.90
CA LEU A 77 -1.28 0.54 -3.66
C LEU A 77 -1.74 1.54 -4.73
N GLY A 78 -2.00 2.79 -4.33
CA GLY A 78 -2.40 3.84 -5.26
C GLY A 78 -1.38 4.07 -6.38
N TYR A 79 -0.08 4.08 -6.05
CA TYR A 79 0.99 4.23 -7.04
C TYR A 79 0.96 3.13 -8.10
N PHE A 80 0.88 1.86 -7.69
CA PHE A 80 0.86 0.77 -8.65
C PHE A 80 -0.44 0.70 -9.45
N VAL A 81 -1.58 1.10 -8.87
CA VAL A 81 -2.88 1.14 -9.57
C VAL A 81 -2.95 2.23 -10.64
N TYR A 82 -2.38 3.41 -10.36
CA TYR A 82 -2.62 4.61 -11.17
C TYR A 82 -1.40 5.26 -11.82
N ILE A 83 -0.18 5.01 -11.31
CA ILE A 83 1.01 5.80 -11.66
C ILE A 83 2.08 4.94 -12.34
N SER A 84 2.34 3.72 -11.86
CA SER A 84 3.37 2.86 -12.45
C SER A 84 3.04 2.55 -13.91
N SER A 85 4.07 2.66 -14.76
CA SER A 85 3.93 2.60 -16.22
C SER A 85 4.32 1.25 -16.82
N TYR A 86 4.66 0.26 -15.99
CA TYR A 86 5.02 -1.07 -16.45
C TYR A 86 3.86 -1.73 -17.21
N ILE A 87 4.13 -2.13 -18.45
CA ILE A 87 3.13 -2.80 -19.30
C ILE A 87 2.59 -4.09 -18.67
N TYR A 88 3.41 -4.79 -17.89
CA TYR A 88 3.04 -6.01 -17.18
C TYR A 88 1.92 -5.78 -16.15
N LEU A 89 1.75 -4.54 -15.67
CA LEU A 89 0.71 -4.21 -14.70
C LEU A 89 -0.65 -3.93 -15.33
N LYS A 90 -0.76 -3.83 -16.66
CA LYS A 90 -1.96 -3.27 -17.31
C LYS A 90 -3.26 -3.99 -16.93
N GLU A 91 -3.29 -5.32 -17.05
CA GLU A 91 -4.46 -6.12 -16.70
C GLU A 91 -4.78 -6.04 -15.21
N TRP A 92 -3.74 -6.18 -14.35
CA TRP A 92 -3.89 -6.05 -12.91
C TRP A 92 -4.45 -4.68 -12.52
N GLN A 93 -3.96 -3.60 -13.14
CA GLN A 93 -4.42 -2.24 -12.92
C GLN A 93 -5.87 -2.03 -13.37
N GLU A 94 -6.29 -2.63 -14.49
CA GLU A 94 -7.68 -2.58 -14.96
C GLU A 94 -8.60 -3.21 -13.92
N ASN A 95 -8.29 -4.43 -13.46
CA ASN A 95 -9.04 -5.11 -12.41
C ASN A 95 -9.04 -4.31 -11.10
N ALA A 96 -7.89 -3.81 -10.67
CA ALA A 96 -7.76 -3.04 -9.43
C ALA A 96 -8.51 -1.71 -9.44
N ARG A 97 -8.73 -1.11 -10.61
CA ARG A 97 -9.55 0.10 -10.78
C ARG A 97 -11.05 -0.18 -10.66
N GLU A 98 -11.48 -1.40 -10.97
CA GLU A 98 -12.87 -1.84 -10.85
C GLU A 98 -13.18 -2.45 -9.47
N ASP A 99 -12.15 -2.87 -8.73
CA ASP A 99 -12.27 -3.44 -7.39
C ASP A 99 -12.65 -2.39 -6.33
N GLU A 100 -13.83 -2.54 -5.71
CA GLU A 100 -14.36 -1.58 -4.74
C GLU A 100 -13.53 -1.50 -3.45
N GLU A 101 -12.93 -2.61 -3.01
CA GLU A 101 -12.13 -2.67 -1.79
C GLU A 101 -10.80 -1.92 -1.99
N ILE A 102 -10.12 -2.14 -3.11
CA ILE A 102 -8.93 -1.39 -3.50
C ILE A 102 -9.24 0.10 -3.59
N GLN A 103 -10.33 0.45 -4.27
CA GLN A 103 -10.73 1.86 -4.38
C GLN A 103 -11.10 2.46 -3.02
N SER A 104 -11.63 1.66 -2.09
CA SER A 104 -11.90 2.09 -0.71
C SER A 104 -10.63 2.40 0.06
N GLU A 105 -9.62 1.54 -0.05
CA GLU A 105 -8.31 1.78 0.57
C GLU A 105 -7.64 3.05 0.04
N ILE A 106 -7.74 3.30 -1.27
CA ILE A 106 -7.22 4.52 -1.88
C ILE A 106 -7.98 5.77 -1.38
N ARG A 107 -9.31 5.68 -1.15
CA ARG A 107 -10.10 6.81 -0.62
C ARG A 107 -9.68 7.22 0.79
N TYR A 108 -9.11 6.34 1.60
CA TYR A 108 -8.59 6.73 2.92
C TYR A 108 -7.38 7.67 2.86
N LEU A 109 -6.81 7.88 1.68
CA LEU A 109 -5.75 8.87 1.48
C LEU A 109 -6.26 10.33 1.46
N ILE A 110 -7.58 10.57 1.47
CA ILE A 110 -8.13 11.94 1.49
C ILE A 110 -7.65 12.68 2.74
N ASN A 111 -7.14 13.89 2.54
CA ASN A 111 -6.84 14.83 3.62
C ASN A 111 -7.17 16.27 3.22
N GLU A 112 -6.85 17.24 4.08
CA GLU A 112 -7.15 18.66 3.84
C GLU A 112 -6.46 19.20 2.58
N GLU A 113 -5.19 18.84 2.36
CA GLU A 113 -4.41 19.25 1.19
C GLU A 113 -4.85 18.55 -0.11
N CYS A 114 -5.37 17.33 0.01
CA CYS A 114 -5.86 16.50 -1.09
C CYS A 114 -7.30 16.06 -0.83
N PRO A 115 -8.29 16.97 -1.00
CA PRO A 115 -9.70 16.67 -0.77
C PRO A 115 -10.23 15.68 -1.82
N LYS A 116 -11.48 15.21 -1.63
CA LYS A 116 -12.15 14.25 -2.53
C LYS A 116 -11.96 14.58 -4.01
N ARG A 117 -11.13 13.77 -4.67
CA ARG A 117 -10.85 13.75 -6.11
C ARG A 117 -11.08 12.32 -6.64
N GLY A 118 -11.11 12.13 -7.96
CA GLY A 118 -11.10 10.77 -8.53
C GLY A 118 -9.85 9.99 -8.07
N GLY A 119 -9.91 8.65 -8.04
CA GLY A 119 -8.84 7.80 -7.48
C GLY A 119 -7.44 8.18 -7.96
N LYS A 120 -7.24 8.28 -9.28
CA LYS A 120 -5.99 8.77 -9.90
C LYS A 120 -5.56 10.14 -9.36
N GLN A 121 -6.44 11.14 -9.46
CA GLN A 121 -6.16 12.52 -9.04
C GLN A 121 -5.85 12.65 -7.55
N LEU A 122 -6.47 11.81 -6.71
CA LEU A 122 -6.19 11.74 -5.28
C LEU A 122 -4.77 11.22 -5.05
N VAL A 123 -4.41 10.07 -5.64
CA VAL A 123 -3.07 9.48 -5.53
C VAL A 123 -2.01 10.47 -6.01
N GLU A 124 -2.21 11.08 -7.19
CA GLU A 124 -1.30 12.09 -7.70
C GLU A 124 -1.12 13.26 -6.73
N CYS A 125 -2.21 13.78 -6.17
CA CYS A 125 -2.15 14.88 -5.20
C CYS A 125 -1.31 14.51 -3.98
N ARG A 126 -1.55 13.33 -3.40
CA ARG A 126 -0.85 12.85 -2.21
C ARG A 126 0.64 12.63 -2.47
N LEU A 127 0.99 12.04 -3.62
CA LEU A 127 2.39 11.86 -3.99
C LEU A 127 3.08 13.22 -4.23
N ARG A 128 2.41 14.18 -4.88
CA ARG A 128 2.95 15.55 -5.05
C ARG A 128 3.14 16.26 -3.71
N GLU A 129 2.17 16.16 -2.79
CA GLU A 129 2.27 16.72 -1.43
C GLU A 129 3.47 16.12 -0.70
N LEU A 130 3.63 14.80 -0.69
CA LEU A 130 4.75 14.17 0.00
C LEU A 130 6.11 14.50 -0.62
N MET A 131 6.18 14.68 -1.94
CA MET A 131 7.41 15.11 -2.61
C MET A 131 7.76 16.57 -2.29
N SER A 132 6.77 17.46 -2.18
CA SER A 132 7.01 18.88 -1.89
C SER A 132 7.54 19.12 -0.47
N ILE A 133 7.19 18.24 0.47
CA ILE A 133 7.68 18.26 1.85
C ILE A 133 8.82 17.24 2.10
N GLU A 134 9.46 16.76 1.03
CA GLU A 134 10.61 15.84 1.06
C GLU A 134 10.37 14.51 1.80
N LYS A 135 9.11 14.08 1.94
CA LYS A 135 8.71 12.78 2.53
C LYS A 135 8.61 11.65 1.50
N LEU A 136 8.73 11.95 0.21
CA LEU A 136 8.78 10.98 -0.86
C LEU A 136 9.87 11.37 -1.88
N THR A 137 10.65 10.38 -2.31
CA THR A 137 11.48 10.46 -3.51
C THR A 137 11.26 9.23 -4.38
N VAL A 138 11.10 9.43 -5.68
CA VAL A 138 10.92 8.35 -6.67
C VAL A 138 12.16 8.24 -7.53
N PHE A 139 12.57 7.00 -7.80
CA PHE A 139 13.68 6.67 -8.68
C PHE A 139 13.25 5.62 -9.70
N HIS A 140 13.78 5.75 -10.91
CA HIS A 140 13.81 4.67 -11.88
C HIS A 140 15.19 4.04 -11.87
N ILE A 141 15.26 2.74 -11.64
CA ILE A 141 16.51 1.97 -11.59
C ILE A 141 16.60 1.12 -12.85
N ARG A 142 17.77 1.06 -13.45
CA ARG A 142 18.08 0.08 -14.50
C ARG A 142 19.37 -0.65 -14.17
N TYR A 143 19.33 -1.97 -14.30
CA TYR A 143 20.46 -2.88 -14.22
C TYR A 143 20.90 -3.22 -15.65
N ASP A 144 22.08 -2.74 -16.06
CA ASP A 144 22.64 -3.02 -17.38
C ASP A 144 24.04 -3.60 -17.22
N GLU A 145 24.28 -4.80 -17.76
CA GLU A 145 25.56 -5.52 -17.64
C GLU A 145 26.10 -5.61 -16.18
N GLY A 146 25.20 -5.70 -15.20
CA GLY A 146 25.54 -5.74 -13.77
C GLY A 146 25.80 -4.37 -13.13
N ILE A 147 25.71 -3.27 -13.89
CA ILE A 147 25.82 -1.90 -13.40
C ILE A 147 24.42 -1.39 -13.00
N ARG A 148 24.29 -0.93 -11.76
CA ARG A 148 23.08 -0.28 -11.26
C ARG A 148 23.12 1.22 -11.56
N SER A 149 22.20 1.69 -12.39
CA SER A 149 21.93 3.10 -12.61
C SER A 149 20.63 3.49 -11.91
N ALA A 150 20.60 4.63 -11.22
CA ALA A 150 19.40 5.13 -10.55
C ALA A 150 19.21 6.60 -10.89
N VAL A 151 18.07 6.94 -11.48
CA VAL A 151 17.72 8.30 -11.86
C VAL A 151 16.55 8.73 -10.98
N ARG A 152 16.70 9.85 -10.27
CA ARG A 152 15.59 10.48 -9.55
C ARG A 152 14.59 11.00 -10.59
N VAL A 153 13.31 10.72 -10.38
CA VAL A 153 12.25 11.10 -11.30
C VAL A 153 11.37 12.15 -10.65
N HIS A 154 11.00 13.19 -11.40
CA HIS A 154 9.93 14.09 -10.96
C HIS A 154 8.59 13.45 -11.26
N LEU A 155 7.63 13.58 -10.34
CA LEU A 155 6.35 12.92 -10.50
C LEU A 155 5.61 13.37 -11.77
N ASP A 156 5.79 14.62 -12.17
CA ASP A 156 5.20 15.16 -13.40
C ASP A 156 5.78 14.54 -14.68
N ASP A 157 6.94 13.88 -14.61
CA ASP A 157 7.49 13.11 -15.74
C ASP A 157 6.81 11.73 -15.88
N VAL A 158 6.16 11.24 -14.80
CA VAL A 158 5.53 9.92 -14.71
C VAL A 158 4.01 10.01 -14.80
N ILE A 159 3.42 11.09 -14.26
CA ILE A 159 1.99 11.37 -14.35
C ILE A 159 1.69 11.93 -15.75
N ARG A 160 1.03 11.14 -16.59
CA ARG A 160 0.45 11.57 -17.87
C ARG A 160 -1.07 11.53 -17.85
#